data_AF-A0A833VYD5-F1
#
_entry.id   AF-A0A833VYD5-F1
#
_cell.length_a   1.000
_cell.length_b   1.000
_cell.length_c   1.000
_cell.angle_alpha   90.00
_cell.angle_beta   90.00
_cell.angle_gamma   90.00
#
_symmetry.space_group_name_H-M   'P 1'
#
loop_
_entity.id
_entity.type
_entity.pdbx_description
1 polymer ?
#
loop_
_entity_poly.entity_id
_entity_poly.type
_entity_poly.pdbx_seq_one_letter_code
_entity_poly.pdbx_strand_id
1 'polypeptide(L)'
;MRLYFICTIISLYCFLSVNSWHLKNKQISPVIFGDGGSQVEAKLNKTSVVHYLCEKVSTEYFNIWLNLELLVPVIIDCWYFFNLNKCVSD
;
A
#
# COMPACT_ATOMS: atom_id res chain seq x y z
N MET A 1 -17.30 54.05 -2.33
CA MET A 1 -16.41 54.40 -1.20
C MET A 1 -16.73 53.59 0.07
N ARG A 2 -17.88 53.80 0.74
CA ARG A 2 -18.25 53.07 1.98
C ARG A 2 -18.41 51.55 1.82
N LEU A 3 -19.02 51.09 0.73
CA LEU A 3 -19.24 49.65 0.50
C LEU A 3 -17.92 48.87 0.28
N TYR A 4 -16.96 49.48 -0.41
CA TYR A 4 -15.63 48.88 -0.64
C TYR A 4 -14.88 48.68 0.67
N PHE A 5 -14.95 49.65 1.58
CA PHE A 5 -14.33 49.58 2.90
C PHE A 5 -14.95 48.49 3.79
N ILE A 6 -16.25 48.23 3.63
CA ILE A 6 -16.92 47.14 4.35
C ILE A 6 -16.45 45.77 3.80
N CYS A 7 -16.35 45.63 2.48
CA CYS A 7 -15.87 44.40 1.85
C CYS A 7 -14.41 44.07 2.22
N THR A 8 -13.53 45.06 2.27
CA THR A 8 -12.12 44.84 2.63
C THR A 8 -11.98 44.37 4.08
N ILE A 9 -12.77 44.93 4.99
CA ILE A 9 -12.77 44.56 6.41
C ILE A 9 -13.33 43.15 6.61
N ILE A 10 -14.44 42.80 5.97
CA ILE A 10 -15.01 41.44 6.04
C ILE A 10 -14.01 40.40 5.50
N SER A 11 -13.35 40.71 4.38
CA SER A 11 -12.33 39.85 3.79
C SER A 11 -11.15 39.62 4.75
N LEU A 12 -10.61 40.69 5.36
CA LEU A 12 -9.53 40.60 6.35
C LEU A 12 -9.92 39.79 7.59
N TYR A 13 -11.12 40.00 8.13
CA TYR A 13 -11.62 39.22 9.27
C TYR A 13 -11.80 37.73 8.93
N CYS A 14 -12.21 37.40 7.69
CA CYS A 14 -12.25 36.02 7.20
C CYS A 14 -10.86 35.39 7.11
N PHE A 15 -9.86 36.11 6.60
CA PHE A 15 -8.48 35.59 6.54
C PHE A 15 -7.88 35.35 7.92
N LEU A 16 -8.16 36.23 8.90
CA LEU A 16 -7.70 36.08 10.29
C LEU A 16 -8.33 34.87 11.00
N SER A 17 -9.59 34.54 10.69
CA SER A 17 -10.23 33.36 11.29
C SER A 17 -9.62 32.07 10.75
N VAL A 18 -9.46 31.90 9.43
CA VAL A 18 -8.95 30.66 8.81
C VAL A 18 -7.59 30.20 9.40
N ASN A 19 -6.67 31.13 9.63
CA ASN A 19 -5.33 30.82 10.17
C ASN A 19 -5.38 30.31 11.63
N SER A 20 -6.39 30.71 12.41
CA SER A 20 -6.53 30.32 13.82
C SER A 20 -7.07 28.90 13.98
N TRP A 21 -7.89 28.42 13.03
CA TRP A 21 -8.48 27.07 13.09
C TRP A 21 -7.48 25.97 12.73
N HIS A 22 -6.45 26.26 11.92
CA HIS A 22 -5.48 25.25 11.48
C HIS A 22 -4.47 24.83 12.57
N LEU A 23 -4.23 25.68 13.58
CA LEU A 23 -3.19 25.42 14.60
C LEU A 23 -3.71 24.73 15.87
N LYS A 24 -5.03 24.53 16.02
CA LYS A 24 -5.60 24.10 17.31
C LYS A 24 -5.72 22.60 17.54
N ASN A 25 -5.55 21.74 16.52
CA ASN A 25 -5.62 20.28 16.68
C ASN A 25 -4.47 19.59 15.93
N LYS A 26 -3.27 19.55 16.51
CA LYS A 26 -2.24 18.59 16.11
C LYS A 26 -2.21 17.43 17.10
N GLN A 27 -3.32 16.71 17.17
CA GLN A 27 -3.36 15.40 17.82
C GLN A 27 -2.69 14.41 16.84
N ILE A 28 -1.52 13.89 17.19
CA ILE A 28 -0.77 12.98 16.33
C ILE A 28 -1.47 11.62 16.40
N SER A 29 -2.25 11.30 15.38
CA SER A 29 -2.81 9.96 15.20
C SER A 29 -1.68 8.98 14.84
N PRO A 30 -1.67 7.75 15.39
CA PRO A 30 -0.69 6.75 15.01
C PRO A 30 -0.83 6.45 13.51
N VAL A 31 0.28 6.57 12.77
CA VAL A 31 0.31 6.32 11.34
C VAL A 31 0.86 4.92 11.10
N ILE A 32 0.03 4.07 10.48
CA ILE A 32 0.43 2.74 10.03
C ILE A 32 0.66 2.85 8.52
N PHE A 33 1.91 2.66 8.09
CA PHE A 33 2.28 2.54 6.68
C PHE A 33 2.46 1.06 6.35
N GLY A 34 1.96 0.62 5.20
CA GLY A 34 2.19 -0.75 4.76
C GLY A 34 1.60 -1.07 3.39
N ASP A 35 2.45 -1.01 2.36
CA ASP A 35 2.27 -1.78 1.14
C ASP A 35 3.62 -2.41 0.74
N GLY A 36 3.65 -3.74 0.64
CA GLY A 36 4.78 -4.48 0.04
C GLY A 36 6.15 -4.44 0.74
N GLY A 37 6.33 -3.71 1.86
CA GLY A 37 7.62 -3.63 2.56
C GLY A 37 7.93 -4.80 3.51
N SER A 38 6.94 -5.63 3.81
CA SER A 38 7.07 -6.74 4.77
C SER A 38 7.46 -8.04 4.08
N GLN A 39 8.36 -8.79 4.70
CA GLN A 39 8.76 -10.11 4.22
C GLN A 39 7.58 -11.09 4.31
N VAL A 40 7.42 -11.91 3.27
CA VAL A 40 6.41 -12.96 3.18
C VAL A 40 7.10 -14.29 2.93
N GLU A 41 6.75 -15.27 3.74
CA GLU A 41 7.23 -16.64 3.61
C GLU A 41 6.07 -17.55 3.21
N ALA A 42 6.36 -18.52 2.34
CA ALA A 42 5.37 -19.45 1.82
C ALA A 42 5.86 -20.89 1.87
N LYS A 43 4.91 -21.82 2.04
CA LYS A 43 5.10 -23.25 1.82
C LYS A 43 4.12 -23.71 0.74
N LEU A 44 4.62 -24.41 -0.27
CA LEU A 44 3.86 -24.80 -1.45
C LEU A 44 3.28 -26.20 -1.28
N ASN A 45 1.99 -26.35 -1.62
CA ASN A 45 1.35 -27.64 -1.84
C ASN A 45 0.26 -27.49 -2.91
N LYS A 46 0.67 -27.55 -4.19
CA LYS A 46 -0.19 -27.31 -5.35
C LYS A 46 -0.33 -28.55 -6.21
N THR A 47 -1.55 -28.80 -6.69
CA THR A 47 -1.88 -29.90 -7.61
C THR A 47 -1.55 -29.59 -9.07
N SER A 48 -1.58 -28.31 -9.46
CA SER A 48 -1.26 -27.83 -10.82
C SER A 48 -0.23 -26.71 -10.80
N VAL A 49 0.53 -26.55 -11.90
CA VAL A 49 1.47 -25.45 -12.15
C VAL A 49 1.39 -25.04 -13.61
N VAL A 50 1.66 -23.76 -13.88
CA VAL A 50 1.64 -23.19 -15.24
C VAL A 50 2.85 -23.61 -16.07
N HIS A 51 4.03 -23.72 -15.44
CA HIS A 51 5.27 -24.11 -16.09
C HIS A 51 6.01 -25.20 -15.30
N TYR A 52 6.76 -26.05 -16.00
CA TYR A 52 7.55 -27.14 -15.40
C TYR A 52 8.67 -26.66 -14.49
N LEU A 53 9.09 -25.40 -14.65
CA LEU A 53 10.11 -24.73 -13.83
C LEU A 53 9.56 -24.29 -12.46
N CYS A 54 8.23 -24.32 -12.27
CA CYS A 54 7.60 -23.93 -11.02
C CYS A 54 7.54 -25.10 -10.04
N GLU A 55 7.95 -24.86 -8.80
CA GLU A 55 7.85 -25.86 -7.74
C GLU A 55 6.39 -26.09 -7.31
N LYS A 56 5.98 -27.36 -7.26
CA LYS A 56 4.62 -27.77 -6.85
C LYS A 56 4.49 -27.90 -5.34
N VAL A 57 5.50 -28.47 -4.70
CA VAL A 57 5.50 -28.82 -3.29
C VAL A 57 6.86 -28.43 -2.71
N SER A 58 6.86 -27.57 -1.69
CA SER A 58 8.08 -27.25 -0.94
C SER A 58 8.05 -27.94 0.42
N THR A 59 9.19 -28.47 0.85
CA THR A 59 9.31 -29.13 2.17
C THR A 59 9.34 -28.11 3.30
N GLU A 60 10.03 -26.99 3.08
CA GLU A 60 10.25 -25.91 4.05
C GLU A 60 9.58 -24.60 3.62
N TYR A 61 9.48 -23.67 4.57
CA TYR A 61 9.11 -22.29 4.28
C TYR A 61 10.26 -21.60 3.56
N PHE A 62 9.94 -20.89 2.48
CA PHE A 62 10.90 -20.08 1.76
C PHE A 62 10.39 -18.64 1.63
N ASN A 63 11.35 -17.72 1.51
CA ASN A 63 11.05 -16.32 1.28
C ASN A 63 10.57 -16.13 -0.16
N ILE A 64 9.27 -15.85 -0.31
CA ILE A 64 8.63 -15.61 -1.60
C ILE A 64 8.63 -14.12 -1.97
N TRP A 65 8.75 -13.25 -0.98
CA TRP A 65 8.89 -11.80 -1.14
C TRP A 65 9.70 -11.21 0.02
N LEU A 66 10.82 -10.54 -0.18
CA LEU A 66 11.43 -10.04 -1.42
C LEU A 66 12.64 -10.92 -1.82
N ASN A 67 12.48 -11.73 -2.86
CA ASN A 67 13.55 -12.59 -3.40
C ASN A 67 13.84 -12.22 -4.87
N LEU A 68 15.02 -11.63 -5.13
CA LEU A 68 15.41 -11.15 -6.46
C LEU A 68 15.52 -12.26 -7.51
N GLU A 69 15.85 -13.48 -7.11
CA GLU A 69 15.96 -14.61 -8.03
C GLU A 69 14.59 -15.03 -8.57
N LEU A 70 13.53 -14.81 -7.79
CA LEU A 70 12.14 -15.11 -8.16
C LEU A 70 11.51 -14.02 -9.06
N LEU A 71 12.18 -12.87 -9.23
CA LEU A 71 11.71 -11.75 -10.08
C LEU A 71 12.14 -11.85 -11.54
N VAL A 72 12.85 -12.92 -11.92
CA VAL A 72 13.27 -13.19 -13.30
C VAL A 72 12.02 -13.56 -14.14
N PRO A 73 11.90 -13.09 -15.40
CA PRO A 73 10.68 -13.20 -16.22
C PRO A 73 10.12 -14.62 -16.43
N VAL A 74 10.90 -15.69 -16.19
CA VAL A 74 10.41 -17.07 -16.28
C VAL A 74 9.87 -17.59 -14.94
N ILE A 75 10.43 -17.10 -13.82
CA ILE A 75 10.06 -17.51 -12.46
C ILE A 75 8.95 -16.60 -11.91
N ILE A 76 8.83 -15.37 -12.39
CA ILE A 76 7.76 -14.44 -12.00
C ILE A 76 6.36 -14.99 -12.33
N ASP A 77 6.22 -15.77 -13.40
CA ASP A 77 4.96 -16.42 -13.77
C ASP A 77 4.55 -17.46 -12.73
N CYS A 78 5.52 -18.13 -12.11
CA CYS A 78 5.28 -19.04 -11.00
C CYS A 78 4.79 -18.29 -9.75
N TRP A 79 5.36 -17.11 -9.47
CA TRP A 79 4.94 -16.25 -8.36
C TRP A 79 3.54 -15.68 -8.56
N TYR A 80 3.24 -15.21 -9.77
CA TYR A 80 1.90 -14.72 -10.11
C TYR A 80 0.86 -15.84 -9.97
N PHE A 81 1.18 -17.05 -10.45
CA PHE A 81 0.31 -18.21 -10.28
C PHE A 81 0.16 -18.65 -8.80
N PHE A 82 1.19 -18.43 -7.97
CA PHE A 82 1.08 -18.58 -6.51
C PHE A 82 0.00 -17.69 -5.92
N ASN A 83 0.03 -16.39 -6.22
CA ASN A 83 -0.97 -15.44 -5.73
C ASN A 83 -2.37 -15.70 -6.31
N LEU A 84 -2.49 -16.06 -7.60
CA LEU A 84 -3.79 -16.30 -8.23
C LEU A 84 -4.59 -17.44 -7.59
N ASN A 85 -3.95 -18.55 -7.18
CA ASN A 85 -4.69 -19.62 -6.50
C ASN A 85 -5.09 -19.25 -5.06
N LYS A 86 -4.40 -18.26 -4.47
CA LYS A 86 -4.73 -17.74 -3.14
C LYS A 86 -5.94 -16.79 -3.22
N CYS A 87 -6.05 -15.98 -4.28
CA CYS A 87 -7.17 -15.06 -4.52
C CYS A 87 -8.49 -15.73 -4.95
N VAL A 88 -8.55 -17.06 -5.08
CA VAL A 88 -9.77 -17.83 -5.37
C VAL A 88 -10.28 -18.56 -4.10
N SER A 89 -9.55 -18.46 -2.99
CA SER A 89 -9.85 -19.18 -1.75
C SER A 89 -10.45 -18.31 -0.64
N ASP A 90 -10.85 -17.07 -0.93
CA ASP A 90 -11.66 -16.20 -0.06
C ASP A 90 -12.86 -15.63 -0.84
#